data_AF-A0A4P9ZJD5-F1
#
_entry.id   AF-A0A4P9ZJD5-F1
#
_cell.length_a   1.000
_cell.length_b   1.000
_cell.length_c   1.000
_cell.angle_alpha   90.00
_cell.angle_beta   90.00
_cell.angle_gamma   90.00
#
_symmetry.space_group_name_H-M   'P 1'
#
loop_
_entity.id
_entity.type
_entity.pdbx_description
1 polymer ?
#
loop_
_entity_poly.entity_id
_entity_poly.type
_entity_poly.pdbx_seq_one_letter_code
_entity_poly.pdbx_strand_id
1 'polypeptide(L)'
;MADSVQFDAKAFHKRANAILRHWKDTKAAGDPDELYHQADVILVPVGVAGEDANPYRKSTALQSWLTGYELPNTLTLITPTKFYFVASSNKGKMLEALNQPSADVTSRVPLQVFRRGKDATENAQIFATIIETIKTTGEGKRIGGFPKDVSGGKFMDEWEAAFNP
;
A
#
# COMPACT_ATOMS: atom_id res chain seq x y z
N MET A 1 21.11 10.64 20.25
CA MET A 1 20.52 9.41 19.70
C MET A 1 19.16 9.82 19.15
N ALA A 2 19.03 10.03 17.84
CA ALA A 2 17.71 10.35 17.29
C ALA A 2 16.86 9.10 17.43
N ASP A 3 15.73 9.19 18.13
CA ASP A 3 14.77 8.09 18.22
C ASP A 3 14.47 7.59 16.82
N SER A 4 14.82 6.34 16.56
CA SER A 4 14.53 5.71 15.27
C SER A 4 13.02 5.74 15.09
N VAL A 5 12.54 6.31 13.99
CA VAL A 5 11.11 6.29 13.65
C VAL A 5 10.63 4.84 13.69
N GLN A 6 9.64 4.56 14.53
CA GLN A 6 9.01 3.23 14.65
C GLN A 6 7.52 3.34 14.38
N PHE A 7 7.00 2.39 13.61
CA PHE A 7 5.56 2.26 13.40
C PHE A 7 4.92 1.51 14.56
N ASP A 8 3.77 1.99 15.03
CA ASP A 8 2.97 1.28 16.01
C ASP A 8 2.30 0.06 15.35
N ALA A 9 2.86 -1.13 15.60
CA ALA A 9 2.36 -2.39 15.04
C ALA A 9 0.92 -2.71 15.47
N LYS A 10 0.53 -2.35 16.70
CA LYS A 10 -0.83 -2.55 17.22
C LYS A 10 -1.81 -1.67 16.47
N ALA A 11 -1.50 -0.39 16.33
CA ALA A 11 -2.33 0.55 15.59
C ALA A 11 -2.45 0.15 14.11
N PHE A 12 -1.33 -0.21 13.46
CA PHE A 12 -1.30 -0.68 12.08
C PHE A 12 -2.23 -1.87 11.88
N HIS A 13 -2.02 -2.96 12.64
CA HIS A 13 -2.80 -4.18 12.45
C HIS A 13 -4.28 -4.00 12.81
N LYS A 14 -4.61 -3.18 13.83
CA LYS A 14 -6.01 -2.83 14.12
C LYS A 14 -6.68 -2.16 12.93
N ARG A 15 -6.03 -1.16 12.33
CA ARG A 15 -6.57 -0.35 11.22
C ARG A 15 -6.60 -1.13 9.90
N ALA A 16 -5.55 -1.88 9.59
CA ALA A 16 -5.50 -2.75 8.42
C ALA A 16 -6.59 -3.85 8.49
N ASN A 17 -6.81 -4.46 9.67
CA ASN A 17 -7.92 -5.41 9.84
C ASN A 17 -9.28 -4.74 9.65
N ALA A 18 -9.46 -3.48 10.07
CA ALA A 18 -10.71 -2.77 9.85
C ALA A 18 -11.02 -2.60 8.36
N ILE A 19 -10.01 -2.28 7.54
CA ILE A 19 -10.16 -2.24 6.07
C ILE A 19 -10.57 -3.61 5.53
N LEU A 20 -9.82 -4.67 5.86
CA LEU A 20 -10.07 -6.01 5.30
C LEU A 20 -11.42 -6.58 5.73
N ARG A 21 -11.82 -6.37 6.99
CA ARG A 21 -13.13 -6.81 7.50
C ARG A 21 -14.25 -6.07 6.79
N HIS A 22 -14.21 -4.74 6.78
CA HIS A 22 -15.24 -3.94 6.14
C HIS A 22 -15.37 -4.28 4.65
N TRP A 23 -14.26 -4.45 3.94
CA TRP A 23 -14.28 -4.84 2.54
C TRP A 23 -14.81 -6.26 2.31
N LYS A 24 -14.51 -7.21 3.20
CA LYS A 24 -15.09 -8.56 3.13
C LYS A 24 -16.60 -8.53 3.38
N ASP A 25 -17.05 -7.74 4.35
CA ASP A 25 -18.46 -7.65 4.73
C ASP A 25 -19.29 -7.01 3.61
N THR A 26 -18.77 -6.00 2.90
CA THR A 26 -19.47 -5.44 1.72
C THR A 26 -19.60 -6.44 0.59
N LYS A 27 -18.59 -7.29 0.35
CA LYS A 27 -18.70 -8.39 -0.65
C LYS A 27 -19.72 -9.45 -0.26
N ALA A 28 -19.92 -9.69 1.03
CA ALA A 28 -20.85 -10.73 1.52
C ALA A 28 -22.32 -10.27 1.55
N ALA A 29 -22.58 -8.97 1.68
CA ALA A 29 -23.92 -8.42 1.87
C ALA A 29 -24.84 -8.50 0.63
N GLY A 30 -24.32 -8.82 -0.56
CA GLY A 30 -25.11 -8.94 -1.79
C GLY A 30 -25.68 -7.61 -2.32
N ASP A 31 -25.50 -6.51 -1.59
CA ASP A 31 -25.72 -5.16 -2.08
C ASP A 31 -24.72 -4.81 -3.19
N PRO A 32 -25.07 -3.89 -4.11
CA PRO A 32 -24.06 -3.31 -4.98
C PRO A 32 -22.98 -2.69 -4.09
N ASP A 33 -21.78 -3.24 -4.12
CA ASP A 33 -20.62 -2.74 -3.36
C ASP A 33 -20.30 -1.30 -3.79
N GLU A 34 -21.02 -0.32 -3.23
CA GLU A 34 -20.96 1.09 -3.64
C GLU A 34 -19.63 1.74 -3.23
N LEU A 35 -18.98 1.22 -2.18
CA LEU A 35 -17.77 1.81 -1.63
C LEU A 35 -16.50 1.31 -2.31
N TYR A 36 -16.39 -0.01 -2.58
CA TYR A 36 -15.21 -0.57 -3.24
C TYR A 36 -15.45 -0.88 -4.72
N HIS A 37 -16.67 -0.69 -5.23
CA HIS A 37 -17.03 -0.87 -6.64
C HIS A 37 -16.58 -2.22 -7.22
N GLN A 38 -16.68 -3.29 -6.42
CA GLN A 38 -16.25 -4.64 -6.77
C GLN A 38 -14.75 -4.76 -7.09
N ALA A 39 -13.91 -3.89 -6.52
CA ALA A 39 -12.47 -3.99 -6.70
C ALA A 39 -11.94 -5.38 -6.29
N ASP A 40 -11.03 -5.91 -7.11
CA ASP A 40 -10.23 -7.10 -6.81
C ASP A 40 -9.08 -6.74 -5.86
N VAL A 41 -8.50 -5.56 -6.10
CA VAL A 41 -7.37 -4.99 -5.35
C VAL A 41 -7.53 -3.47 -5.20
N ILE A 42 -6.90 -2.87 -4.20
CA ILE A 42 -6.77 -1.41 -4.08
C ILE A 42 -5.29 -1.07 -4.23
N LEU A 43 -4.98 -0.23 -5.20
CA LEU A 43 -3.63 0.20 -5.55
C LEU A 43 -3.45 1.68 -5.17
N VAL A 44 -2.43 1.97 -4.37
CA VAL A 44 -2.14 3.31 -3.84
C VAL A 44 -0.65 3.62 -3.99
N PRO A 45 -0.21 4.12 -5.16
CA PRO A 45 1.15 4.60 -5.37
C PRO A 45 1.26 6.05 -4.87
N VAL A 46 2.33 6.35 -4.14
CA VAL A 46 2.63 7.70 -3.66
C VAL A 46 4.05 8.07 -4.04
N GLY A 47 4.18 9.04 -4.93
CA GLY A 47 5.45 9.66 -5.32
C GLY A 47 5.88 10.77 -4.38
N VAL A 48 6.64 11.71 -4.93
CA VAL A 48 6.99 12.97 -4.25
C VAL A 48 5.84 13.96 -4.45
N ALA A 49 5.54 14.73 -3.41
CA ALA A 49 4.61 15.85 -3.49
C ALA A 49 5.34 17.04 -4.12
N GLY A 50 4.74 17.72 -5.10
CA GLY A 50 5.24 19.03 -5.54
C GLY A 50 5.12 20.08 -4.44
N GLU A 51 5.81 21.21 -4.57
CA GLU A 51 5.82 22.28 -3.55
C GLU A 51 4.40 22.84 -3.27
N ASP A 52 3.51 22.87 -4.26
CA ASP A 52 2.11 23.29 -4.13
C ASP A 52 1.12 22.12 -3.98
N ALA A 53 1.60 20.92 -3.63
CA ALA A 53 0.75 19.75 -3.55
C ALA A 53 -0.22 19.84 -2.37
N ASN A 54 -1.50 19.54 -2.63
CA ASN A 54 -2.51 19.43 -1.60
C ASN A 54 -2.08 18.42 -0.51
N PRO A 55 -1.95 18.82 0.76
CA PRO A 55 -1.55 17.91 1.83
C PRO A 55 -2.65 16.88 2.18
N TYR A 56 -3.91 17.15 1.82
CA TYR A 56 -5.06 16.32 2.19
C TYR A 56 -5.44 15.27 1.15
N ARG A 57 -4.44 14.70 0.47
CA ARG A 57 -4.59 13.59 -0.49
C ARG A 57 -5.00 12.31 0.24
N LYS A 58 -5.87 11.51 -0.38
CA LYS A 58 -6.41 10.28 0.26
C LYS A 58 -5.33 9.22 0.46
N SER A 59 -4.37 9.16 -0.45
CA SER A 59 -3.22 8.26 -0.44
C SER A 59 -2.30 8.55 0.74
N THR A 60 -1.96 9.81 0.98
CA THR A 60 -1.13 10.21 2.13
C THR A 60 -1.92 10.10 3.43
N ALA A 61 -3.21 10.45 3.43
CA ALA A 61 -4.08 10.23 4.58
C ALA A 61 -4.18 8.74 4.96
N LEU A 62 -4.26 7.84 3.99
CA LEU A 62 -4.24 6.39 4.23
C LEU A 62 -2.91 5.93 4.84
N GLN A 63 -1.77 6.41 4.32
CA GLN A 63 -0.45 6.09 4.87
C GLN A 63 -0.31 6.59 6.31
N SER A 64 -0.69 7.83 6.58
CA SER A 64 -0.69 8.43 7.91
C SER A 64 -1.64 7.72 8.86
N TRP A 65 -2.82 7.32 8.39
CA TRP A 65 -3.75 6.54 9.19
C TRP A 65 -3.20 5.15 9.49
N LEU A 66 -2.56 4.46 8.54
CA LEU A 66 -2.03 3.12 8.79
C LEU A 66 -0.77 3.14 9.67
N THR A 67 0.16 4.06 9.40
CA THR A 67 1.53 3.99 9.94
C THR A 67 1.90 5.14 10.86
N GLY A 68 1.12 6.22 10.87
CA GLY A 68 1.43 7.47 11.56
C GLY A 68 2.29 8.43 10.74
N TYR A 69 2.72 8.04 9.53
CA TYR A 69 3.65 8.82 8.71
C TYR A 69 3.22 8.83 7.24
N GLU A 70 3.62 9.88 6.54
CA GLU A 70 3.62 9.89 5.08
C GLU A 70 4.84 9.14 4.57
N LEU A 71 4.63 8.29 3.56
CA LEU A 71 5.67 7.46 2.97
C LEU A 71 5.83 7.82 1.49
N PRO A 72 6.60 8.87 1.15
CA PRO A 72 6.89 9.21 -0.24
C PRO A 72 7.64 8.08 -0.94
N ASN A 73 7.46 7.96 -2.25
CA ASN A 73 8.05 6.90 -3.08
C ASN A 73 7.73 5.51 -2.54
N THR A 74 6.46 5.28 -2.23
CA THR A 74 5.95 4.02 -1.68
C THR A 74 4.66 3.63 -2.38
N LEU A 75 4.57 2.38 -2.83
CA LEU A 75 3.35 1.79 -3.36
C LEU A 75 2.77 0.85 -2.31
N THR A 76 1.48 1.01 -2.04
CA THR A 76 0.70 0.09 -1.22
C THR A 76 -0.31 -0.62 -2.11
N LEU A 77 -0.29 -1.95 -2.13
CA LEU A 77 -1.30 -2.78 -2.77
C LEU A 77 -2.04 -3.55 -1.67
N ILE A 78 -3.36 -3.43 -1.65
CA ILE A 78 -4.24 -4.11 -0.70
C ILE A 78 -5.06 -5.13 -1.46
N THR A 79 -4.93 -6.39 -1.09
CA THR A 79 -5.80 -7.48 -1.54
C THR A 79 -6.82 -7.80 -0.43
N PRO A 80 -7.84 -8.64 -0.69
CA PRO A 80 -8.83 -9.00 0.34
C PRO A 80 -8.23 -9.69 1.58
N THR A 81 -7.00 -10.19 1.49
CA THR A 81 -6.37 -10.99 2.55
C THR A 81 -5.02 -10.46 3.01
N LYS A 82 -4.38 -9.56 2.25
CA LYS A 82 -2.97 -9.23 2.43
C LYS A 82 -2.61 -7.83 1.95
N PHE A 83 -1.64 -7.22 2.61
CA PHE A 83 -1.01 -5.97 2.18
C PHE A 83 0.34 -6.26 1.52
N TYR A 84 0.64 -5.51 0.48
CA TYR A 84 1.94 -5.49 -0.17
C TYR A 84 2.46 -4.05 -0.17
N PHE A 85 3.73 -3.89 0.16
CA PHE A 85 4.40 -2.59 0.10
C PHE A 85 5.62 -2.67 -0.80
N VAL A 86 5.82 -1.64 -1.62
CA VAL A 86 7.08 -1.41 -2.32
C VAL A 86 7.63 -0.08 -1.85
N ALA A 87 8.79 -0.08 -1.21
CA ALA A 87 9.37 1.14 -0.62
C ALA A 87 10.91 1.10 -0.69
N SER A 88 11.58 2.22 -0.38
CA SER A 88 13.04 2.22 -0.25
C SER A 88 13.52 1.26 0.84
N SER A 89 14.78 0.79 0.77
CA SER A 89 15.37 -0.13 1.76
C SER A 89 15.14 0.28 3.23
N ASN A 90 15.28 1.57 3.56
CA ASN A 90 15.05 2.05 4.94
C ASN A 90 13.58 1.96 5.35
N LYS A 91 12.65 2.43 4.51
CA LYS A 91 11.20 2.34 4.80
C LYS A 91 10.74 0.89 4.82
N GLY A 92 11.26 0.05 3.95
CA GLY A 92 10.95 -1.36 3.90
C GLY A 92 11.38 -2.11 5.18
N LYS A 93 12.55 -1.81 5.74
CA LYS A 93 12.95 -2.32 7.06
C LYS A 93 11.93 -1.97 8.15
N MET A 94 11.43 -0.74 8.16
CA MET A 94 10.43 -0.29 9.13
C MET A 94 9.08 -0.99 8.92
N LEU A 95 8.64 -1.17 7.67
CA LEU A 95 7.41 -1.88 7.33
C LEU A 95 7.51 -3.38 7.68
N GLU A 96 8.66 -4.01 7.48
CA GLU A 96 8.87 -5.41 7.84
C GLU A 96 8.89 -5.63 9.35
N ALA A 97 9.27 -4.61 10.13
CA ALA A 97 9.18 -4.69 11.59
C ALA A 97 7.72 -4.88 12.06
N LEU A 98 6.72 -4.47 11.27
CA LEU A 98 5.31 -4.72 11.56
C LEU A 98 4.98 -6.22 11.60
N ASN A 99 5.71 -7.06 10.84
CA ASN A 99 5.52 -8.51 10.87
C ASN A 99 6.05 -9.18 12.14
N GLN A 100 6.90 -8.48 12.91
CA GLN A 100 7.54 -9.10 14.07
C GLN A 100 6.53 -9.35 15.19
N PRO A 101 6.63 -10.49 15.90
CA PRO A 101 5.82 -10.78 17.08
C PRO A 101 5.87 -9.65 18.10
N SER A 102 4.72 -9.38 18.73
CA SER A 102 4.51 -8.32 19.71
C SER A 102 3.33 -8.75 20.57
N ALA A 103 3.49 -8.69 21.88
CA ALA A 103 2.46 -9.08 22.85
C ALA A 103 1.17 -8.24 22.71
N ASP A 104 1.29 -7.03 22.17
CA ASP A 104 0.18 -6.09 22.01
C ASP A 104 -0.68 -6.35 20.76
N VAL A 105 -0.26 -7.26 19.88
CA VAL A 105 -0.93 -7.56 18.61
C VAL A 105 -1.58 -8.93 18.66
N THR A 106 -2.91 -8.95 18.85
CA THR A 106 -3.70 -10.19 18.93
C THR A 106 -4.16 -10.74 17.59
N SER A 107 -4.30 -9.88 16.57
CA SER A 107 -4.76 -10.26 15.23
C SER A 107 -3.88 -9.58 14.18
N ARG A 108 -3.09 -10.37 13.45
CA ARG A 108 -2.15 -9.86 12.44
C ARG A 108 -2.77 -9.91 11.05
N VAL A 109 -2.55 -8.83 10.32
CA VAL A 109 -2.80 -8.77 8.88
C VAL A 109 -1.54 -9.26 8.17
N PRO A 110 -1.63 -10.25 7.26
CA PRO A 110 -0.51 -10.64 6.43
C PRO A 110 0.02 -9.45 5.63
N LEU A 111 1.33 -9.26 5.63
CA LEU A 111 1.99 -8.24 4.83
C LEU A 111 3.28 -8.76 4.19
N GLN A 112 3.54 -8.32 2.96
CA GLN A 112 4.79 -8.55 2.23
C GLN A 112 5.39 -7.22 1.81
N VAL A 113 6.70 -7.09 1.98
CA VAL A 113 7.42 -5.85 1.72
C VAL A 113 8.50 -6.14 0.69
N PHE A 114 8.55 -5.31 -0.34
CA PHE A 114 9.60 -5.29 -1.35
C PHE A 114 10.45 -4.04 -1.16
N ARG A 115 11.75 -4.24 -0.94
CA ARG A 115 12.72 -3.16 -0.78
C ARG A 115 13.30 -2.79 -2.14
N ARG A 116 13.05 -1.56 -2.56
CA ARG A 116 13.71 -0.97 -3.72
C ARG A 116 15.13 -0.51 -3.37
N GLY A 117 16.03 -0.80 -4.30
CA GLY A 117 17.44 -0.41 -4.28
C GLY A 117 17.76 0.63 -5.35
N LYS A 118 19.05 0.73 -5.67
CA LYS A 118 19.56 1.58 -6.76
C LYS A 118 19.53 0.87 -8.12
N ASP A 119 19.41 -0.45 -8.13
CA ASP A 119 19.37 -1.27 -9.35
C ASP A 119 17.99 -1.13 -10.02
N ALA A 120 17.98 -0.65 -11.26
CA ALA A 120 16.75 -0.43 -12.02
C ALA A 120 16.10 -1.74 -12.49
N THR A 121 16.90 -2.76 -12.80
CA THR A 121 16.42 -4.07 -13.25
C THR A 121 15.74 -4.82 -12.11
N GLU A 122 16.33 -4.82 -10.91
CA GLU A 122 15.69 -5.39 -9.72
C GLU A 122 14.39 -4.66 -9.38
N ASN A 123 14.39 -3.32 -9.44
CA ASN A 123 13.19 -2.53 -9.18
C ASN A 123 12.05 -2.82 -10.20
N ALA A 124 12.40 -3.03 -11.48
CA ALA A 124 11.42 -3.42 -12.51
C ALA A 124 10.84 -4.81 -12.25
N GLN A 125 11.64 -5.78 -11.80
CA GLN A 125 11.16 -7.11 -11.41
C GLN A 125 10.21 -7.06 -10.20
N ILE A 126 10.47 -6.18 -9.24
CA ILE A 126 9.56 -5.92 -8.12
C ILE A 126 8.21 -5.41 -8.64
N PHE A 127 8.19 -4.45 -9.56
CA PHE A 127 6.95 -3.96 -10.16
C PHE A 127 6.22 -5.03 -10.98
N ALA A 128 6.95 -5.84 -11.74
CA ALA A 128 6.37 -6.99 -12.45
C ALA A 128 5.68 -7.96 -11.48
N THR A 129 6.28 -8.21 -10.31
CA THR A 129 5.69 -9.05 -9.26
C THR A 129 4.39 -8.47 -8.70
N ILE A 130 4.33 -7.14 -8.50
CA ILE A 130 3.11 -6.45 -8.08
C ILE A 130 2.02 -6.56 -9.15
N ILE A 131 2.36 -6.34 -10.42
CA ILE A 131 1.44 -6.44 -11.55
C ILE A 131 0.90 -7.87 -11.66
N GLU A 132 1.74 -8.89 -11.50
CA GLU A 132 1.32 -10.28 -11.51
C GLU A 132 0.39 -10.59 -10.33
N THR A 133 0.67 -10.04 -9.15
CA THR A 133 -0.22 -10.16 -7.98
C THR A 133 -1.59 -9.54 -8.27
N ILE A 134 -1.64 -8.39 -8.95
CA ILE A 134 -2.90 -7.75 -9.36
C ILE A 134 -3.67 -8.66 -10.32
N LYS A 135 -3.00 -9.21 -11.35
CA LYS A 135 -3.63 -10.07 -12.36
C LYS A 135 -4.17 -11.39 -11.81
N THR A 136 -3.50 -11.94 -10.79
CA THR A 136 -3.85 -13.23 -10.20
C THR A 136 -4.78 -13.13 -8.99
N THR A 137 -5.04 -11.92 -8.48
CA THR A 137 -5.97 -11.70 -7.37
C THR A 137 -7.39 -11.45 -7.89
N GLY A 138 -8.36 -12.25 -7.42
CA GLY A 138 -9.75 -12.11 -7.86
C GLY A 138 -9.89 -12.43 -9.34
N GLU A 139 -10.63 -11.61 -10.09
CA GLU A 139 -10.64 -11.69 -11.56
C GLU A 139 -9.51 -10.89 -12.21
N GLY A 140 -8.78 -10.08 -11.44
CA GLY A 140 -7.74 -9.19 -11.94
C GLY A 140 -8.24 -8.07 -12.86
N LYS A 141 -9.55 -7.76 -12.84
CA LYS A 141 -10.20 -6.83 -13.78
C LYS A 141 -10.46 -5.47 -13.18
N ARG A 142 -10.64 -5.38 -11.86
CA ARG A 142 -11.06 -4.14 -11.18
C ARG A 142 -10.03 -3.70 -10.16
N ILE A 143 -9.37 -2.59 -10.46
CA ILE A 143 -8.36 -1.99 -9.60
C ILE A 143 -8.97 -0.73 -8.97
N GLY A 144 -9.16 -0.77 -7.65
CA GLY A 144 -9.55 0.39 -6.86
C GLY A 144 -8.35 1.31 -6.62
N GLY A 145 -8.61 2.61 -6.44
CA GLY A 145 -7.58 3.60 -6.17
C GLY A 145 -8.17 4.97 -5.87
N PHE A 146 -7.31 5.98 -5.72
CA PHE A 146 -7.72 7.36 -5.49
C PHE A 146 -7.45 8.21 -6.75
N PRO A 147 -8.38 8.26 -7.73
CA PRO A 147 -8.11 8.81 -9.07
C PRO A 147 -7.83 10.32 -9.08
N LYS A 148 -8.17 11.06 -8.01
CA LYS A 148 -7.91 12.50 -7.88
C LYS A 148 -6.56 12.80 -7.22
N ASP A 149 -5.86 11.79 -6.71
CA ASP A 149 -4.58 11.97 -6.07
C ASP A 149 -3.48 12.00 -7.13
N VAL A 150 -2.76 13.12 -7.19
CA VAL A 150 -1.64 13.30 -8.10
C VAL A 150 -0.34 13.35 -7.30
N SER A 151 0.66 12.63 -7.77
CA SER A 151 2.03 12.67 -7.27
C SER A 151 2.98 12.35 -8.42
N GLY A 152 4.23 12.79 -8.33
CA GLY A 152 5.18 12.60 -9.43
C GLY A 152 6.58 12.22 -8.95
N GLY A 153 7.53 12.41 -9.86
CA GLY A 153 8.93 12.10 -9.64
C GLY A 153 9.27 10.67 -10.06
N LYS A 154 10.58 10.40 -10.11
CA LYS A 154 11.17 9.18 -10.70
C LYS A 154 10.49 7.86 -10.29
N PHE A 155 10.05 7.74 -9.03
CA PHE A 155 9.34 6.54 -8.58
C PHE A 155 8.00 6.32 -9.32
N MET A 156 7.23 7.40 -9.50
CA MET A 156 5.97 7.35 -10.24
C MET A 156 6.22 7.11 -11.72
N ASP A 157 7.21 7.78 -12.31
CA ASP A 157 7.56 7.59 -13.73
C ASP A 157 7.92 6.12 -14.03
N GLU A 158 8.75 5.50 -13.18
CA GLU A 158 9.10 4.09 -13.31
C GLU A 158 7.90 3.15 -13.09
N TRP A 159 7.01 3.49 -12.15
CA TRP A 159 5.80 2.70 -11.90
C TRP A 159 4.82 2.79 -13.08
N GLU A 160 4.57 3.99 -13.58
CA GLU A 160 3.66 4.23 -14.71
C GLU A 160 4.14 3.53 -15.97
N ALA A 161 5.45 3.60 -16.27
CA ALA A 161 6.04 2.89 -17.39
C ALA A 161 5.91 1.36 -17.27
N ALA A 162 5.92 0.82 -16.05
CA ALA A 162 5.72 -0.62 -15.83
C ALA A 162 4.23 -1.03 -15.88
N PHE A 163 3.35 -0.18 -15.36
CA PHE A 163 1.93 -0.48 -15.19
C PHE A 163 1.10 -0.24 -16.46
N ASN A 164 1.47 0.78 -17.23
CA ASN A 164 0.86 1.15 -18.51
C ASN A 164 1.94 1.16 -19.62
N PRO A 165 2.42 -0.03 -20.03
CA PRO A 165 3.50 -0.14 -21.02
C PRO A 165 3.11 0.38 -22.40
#